data_AF-A0AAW1EVH2-F1
#
_entry.id   AF-A0AAW1EVH2-F1
#
_cell.length_a   1.000
_cell.length_b   1.000
_cell.length_c   1.000
_cell.angle_alpha   90.00
_cell.angle_beta   90.00
_cell.angle_gamma   90.00
#
_symmetry.space_group_name_H-M   'P 1'
#
loop_
_entity.id
_entity.type
_entity.pdbx_description
1 polymer ?
#
loop_
_entity_poly.entity_id
_entity_poly.type
_entity_poly.pdbx_seq_one_letter_code
_entity_poly.pdbx_strand_id
1 'polypeptide(L)'
;MLQILYHVVVAGVIFYPVVCWASRVKAADANRLNKLTRKSNSVLGVELESVVEVSERKMLRKLIAILDNTSNPLHATLKTLQSTFSCRPPRCTRE
;
A
#
# COMPACT_ATOMS: atom_id res chain seq x y z
N MET A 1 -1.07 -28.23 26.17
CA MET A 1 -0.29 -26.98 26.34
C MET A 1 0.97 -26.94 25.49
N LEU A 2 1.90 -27.89 25.59
CA LEU A 2 3.20 -27.85 24.87
C LEU A 2 3.08 -27.87 23.33
N GLN A 3 2.14 -28.64 22.77
CA GLN A 3 1.93 -28.71 21.31
C GLN A 3 1.42 -27.39 20.70
N ILE A 4 0.62 -26.64 21.45
CA ILE A 4 0.09 -25.34 21.00
C ILE A 4 1.22 -24.31 20.98
N LEU A 5 2.06 -24.30 22.01
CA LEU A 5 3.26 -23.45 22.06
C LEU A 5 4.21 -23.76 20.91
N TYR A 6 4.42 -25.03 20.59
CA TYR A 6 5.23 -25.45 19.45
C TYR A 6 4.68 -24.93 18.12
N HIS A 7 3.37 -25.08 17.88
CA HIS A 7 2.74 -24.58 16.66
C HIS A 7 2.84 -23.06 16.50
N VAL A 8 2.65 -22.30 17.57
CA VAL A 8 2.75 -20.83 17.53
C VAL A 8 4.19 -20.39 17.25
N VAL A 9 5.17 -21.02 17.89
CA VAL A 9 6.59 -20.70 17.66
C VAL A 9 7.00 -21.05 16.24
N VAL A 10 6.66 -22.26 15.75
CA VAL A 10 6.98 -22.69 14.39
C VAL A 10 6.30 -21.78 13.36
N ALA A 11 5.02 -21.44 13.55
CA ALA A 11 4.32 -20.51 12.67
C ALA A 11 4.98 -19.12 12.66
N GLY A 12 5.39 -18.60 13.82
CA GLY A 12 6.09 -17.32 13.92
C GLY A 12 7.44 -17.31 13.21
N VAL A 13 8.23 -18.38 13.39
CA VAL A 13 9.55 -18.53 12.76
C VAL A 13 9.45 -18.62 11.23
N ILE A 14 8.36 -19.19 10.69
CA ILE A 14 8.12 -19.25 9.24
C ILE A 14 7.53 -17.94 8.73
N PHE A 15 6.61 -17.33 9.48
CA PHE A 15 5.93 -16.11 9.06
C PHE A 15 6.86 -14.89 9.05
N TYR A 16 7.76 -14.79 10.03
CA TYR A 16 8.70 -13.68 10.15
C TYR A 16 9.60 -13.48 8.90
N PRO A 17 10.31 -14.48 8.37
CA PRO A 17 11.12 -14.32 7.17
C PRO A 17 10.26 -14.05 5.94
N VAL A 18 9.06 -14.62 5.82
CA VAL A 18 8.15 -14.36 4.69
C VAL A 18 7.68 -12.91 4.68
N VAL A 19 7.27 -12.37 5.83
CA VAL A 19 6.86 -10.97 5.97
C VAL A 19 8.04 -10.03 5.78
N CYS A 20 9.21 -10.35 6.35
CA CYS A 20 10.43 -9.56 6.18
C CYS A 20 10.90 -9.54 4.72
N TRP A 21 10.82 -10.67 4.03
CA TRP A 21 11.12 -10.76 2.60
C TRP A 21 10.12 -9.97 1.77
N ALA A 22 8.81 -10.15 1.95
CA ALA A 22 7.78 -9.40 1.25
C ALA A 22 7.93 -7.87 1.42
N SER A 23 8.32 -7.44 2.61
CA SER A 23 8.57 -6.02 2.92
C SER A 23 9.80 -5.47 2.20
N ARG A 24 10.88 -6.27 2.10
CA ARG A 24 12.11 -5.89 1.37
C ARG A 24 11.95 -5.92 -0.14
N VAL A 25 11.25 -6.93 -0.67
CA VAL A 25 10.98 -7.12 -2.11
C VAL A 25 10.26 -5.89 -2.69
N LYS A 26 9.23 -5.40 -2.01
CA LYS A 26 8.44 -4.26 -2.47
C LYS A 26 9.27 -2.98 -2.68
N ALA A 27 10.19 -2.68 -1.77
CA ALA A 27 11.05 -1.50 -1.87
C ALA A 27 12.19 -1.68 -2.89
N ALA A 28 12.81 -2.86 -2.91
CA ALA A 28 13.89 -3.18 -3.85
C ALA A 28 13.39 -3.16 -5.30
N ASP A 29 12.22 -3.74 -5.56
CA ASP A 29 11.66 -3.81 -6.91
C ASP A 29 11.18 -2.46 -7.42
N ALA A 30 10.56 -1.63 -6.57
CA ALA A 30 10.20 -0.27 -6.94
C ALA A 30 11.43 0.55 -7.36
N ASN A 31 12.55 0.43 -6.63
CA ASN A 31 13.79 1.12 -6.95
C ASN A 31 14.44 0.60 -8.25
N ARG A 32 14.42 -0.72 -8.46
CA ARG A 32 14.91 -1.35 -9.70
C ARG A 32 14.09 -0.89 -10.90
N LEU A 33 12.77 -0.85 -10.75
CA LEU A 33 11.86 -0.43 -11.80
C LEU A 33 12.06 1.06 -12.12
N ASN A 34 12.23 1.92 -11.12
CA ASN A 34 12.52 3.33 -11.33
C ASN A 34 13.86 3.55 -12.08
N LYS A 35 14.89 2.74 -11.79
CA LYS A 35 16.15 2.76 -12.56
C LYS A 35 15.96 2.36 -14.02
N LEU A 36 15.15 1.32 -14.28
CA LEU A 36 14.83 0.89 -15.64
C LEU A 36 14.03 1.95 -16.39
N THR A 37 13.05 2.58 -15.73
CA THR A 37 12.29 3.70 -16.29
C THR A 37 13.22 4.84 -16.66
N ARG A 38 14.12 5.27 -15.76
CA ARG A 38 15.08 6.35 -16.06
C ARG A 38 16.01 6.01 -17.22
N LYS A 39 16.50 4.76 -17.29
CA LYS A 39 17.35 4.30 -18.41
C LYS A 39 16.56 4.30 -19.73
N SER A 40 15.30 3.89 -19.69
CA SER A 40 14.41 3.90 -20.86
C SER A 40 14.09 5.33 -21.31
N ASN A 41 13.83 6.25 -20.38
CA ASN A 41 13.62 7.67 -20.66
C ASN A 41 14.85 8.31 -21.31
N SER A 42 16.05 7.95 -20.83
CA SER A 42 17.30 8.42 -21.41
C SER A 42 17.51 7.93 -22.85
N VAL A 43 16.95 6.78 -23.23
CA VAL A 43 17.07 6.23 -24.59
C VAL A 43 15.96 6.74 -25.51
N LEU A 44 14.75 6.91 -24.98
CA LEU A 44 13.56 7.28 -25.75
C LEU A 44 13.34 8.80 -25.83
N GLY A 45 13.99 9.60 -24.97
CA GLY A 45 13.78 11.06 -24.89
C GLY A 45 12.39 11.47 -24.40
N VAL A 46 11.58 10.50 -23.94
CA VAL A 46 10.22 10.70 -23.43
C VAL A 46 10.26 10.62 -21.90
N GLU A 47 9.58 11.56 -21.25
CA GLU A 47 9.41 11.56 -19.79
C GLU A 47 8.37 10.50 -19.39
N LEU A 48 8.80 9.25 -19.16
CA LEU A 48 7.92 8.28 -18.50
C LEU A 48 7.86 8.61 -17.01
N GLU A 49 6.64 8.82 -16.53
CA GLU A 49 6.33 9.00 -15.12
C GLU A 49 6.75 7.77 -14.30
N SER A 50 7.13 7.99 -13.04
CA SER A 50 7.60 6.90 -12.20
C SER A 50 6.48 5.89 -11.93
N VAL A 51 6.85 4.62 -11.76
CA VAL A 51 5.84 3.56 -11.55
C VAL A 51 5.05 3.78 -10.25
N VAL A 52 5.68 4.38 -9.24
CA VAL A 52 5.01 4.76 -7.99
C VAL A 52 3.91 5.78 -8.29
N GLU A 53 4.21 6.88 -8.97
CA GLU A 53 3.23 7.92 -9.33
C GLU A 53 2.11 7.40 -10.23
N VAL A 54 2.43 6.52 -11.19
CA VAL A 54 1.42 5.87 -12.03
C VAL A 54 0.50 4.97 -11.19
N SER A 55 1.09 4.20 -10.26
CA SER A 55 0.32 3.30 -9.38
C SER A 55 -0.58 4.07 -8.42
N GLU A 56 -0.10 5.17 -7.84
CA GLU A 56 -0.86 6.04 -6.94
C GLU A 56 -2.00 6.72 -7.69
N ARG A 57 -1.74 7.29 -8.87
CA ARG A 57 -2.79 7.89 -9.70
C ARG A 57 -3.81 6.86 -10.17
N LYS A 58 -3.40 5.63 -10.45
CA LYS A 58 -4.32 4.54 -10.82
C LYS A 58 -5.15 4.08 -9.63
N MET A 59 -4.55 3.97 -8.44
CA MET A 59 -5.24 3.64 -7.19
C MET A 59 -6.25 4.72 -6.83
N LEU A 60 -5.86 6.00 -6.88
CA LEU A 60 -6.74 7.13 -6.61
C LEU A 60 -7.92 7.15 -7.58
N ARG A 61 -7.69 6.99 -8.89
CA ARG A 61 -8.77 6.90 -9.88
C ARG A 61 -9.74 5.75 -9.59
N LYS A 62 -9.24 4.60 -9.14
CA LYS A 62 -10.08 3.46 -8.75
C LYS A 62 -10.89 3.76 -7.49
N LEU A 63 -10.30 4.42 -6.49
CA LEU A 63 -10.99 4.81 -5.27
C LEU A 63 -12.09 5.84 -5.55
N ILE A 64 -11.81 6.85 -6.37
CA ILE A 64 -12.79 7.85 -6.81
C ILE A 64 -13.93 7.16 -7.57
N ALA A 65 -13.63 6.27 -8.51
CA ALA A 65 -14.66 5.54 -9.25
C ALA A 65 -15.56 4.67 -8.37
N ILE A 66 -15.06 4.14 -7.25
CA ILE A 66 -15.87 3.41 -6.27
C ILE A 66 -16.69 4.38 -5.41
N LEU A 67 -16.11 5.52 -5.02
CA LEU A 67 -16.82 6.57 -4.30
C LEU A 67 -17.95 7.20 -5.14
N ASP A 68 -17.77 7.33 -6.45
CA ASP A 68 -18.79 7.86 -7.35
C ASP A 68 -19.92 6.85 -7.64
N ASN A 69 -19.67 5.55 -7.42
CA ASN A 69 -20.65 4.50 -7.66
C ASN A 69 -21.26 3.98 -6.34
N THR A 70 -22.42 4.52 -5.98
CA THR A 70 -23.17 4.14 -4.77
C THR A 70 -23.68 2.71 -4.75
N SER A 71 -23.74 2.01 -5.89
CA SER A 71 -24.11 0.60 -5.97
C SER A 71 -22.93 -0.36 -5.74
N ASN A 72 -21.71 0.17 -5.57
CA ASN A 72 -20.54 -0.66 -5.33
C ASN A 72 -20.55 -1.21 -3.90
N PRO A 73 -20.32 -2.53 -3.68
CA PRO A 73 -20.34 -3.13 -2.35
C PRO A 73 -19.31 -2.53 -1.38
N LEU A 74 -18.24 -1.92 -1.90
CA LEU A 74 -17.20 -1.27 -1.11
C LEU A 74 -17.44 0.23 -0.88
N HIS A 75 -18.47 0.82 -1.49
CA HIS A 75 -18.78 2.25 -1.37
C HIS A 75 -19.05 2.65 0.09
N ALA A 76 -19.85 1.87 0.80
CA ALA A 76 -20.20 2.15 2.20
C ALA A 76 -18.96 2.17 3.11
N THR A 77 -18.06 1.19 2.95
CA THR A 77 -16.82 1.10 3.73
C THR A 77 -15.88 2.28 3.44
N LEU A 78 -15.69 2.64 2.17
CA LEU A 78 -14.85 3.77 1.79
C LEU A 78 -15.42 5.11 2.26
N LYS A 79 -16.74 5.28 2.20
CA LYS A 79 -17.44 6.47 2.72
C LYS A 79 -17.25 6.63 4.23
N THR A 80 -17.31 5.54 4.99
CA THR A 80 -17.00 5.54 6.42
C THR A 80 -15.56 5.94 6.68
N LEU A 81 -14.58 5.37 5.96
CA LEU A 81 -13.16 5.74 6.10
C LEU A 81 -12.89 7.20 5.76
N GLN A 82 -13.56 7.74 4.73
CA GLN A 82 -13.48 9.16 4.38
C GLN A 82 -14.00 10.06 5.52
N SER A 83 -15.09 9.66 6.18
CA SER A 83 -15.63 10.38 7.34
C SER A 83 -14.63 10.38 8.51
N THR A 84 -13.95 9.25 8.76
CA THR A 84 -12.93 9.10 9.80
C THR A 84 -11.68 9.94 9.52
N PHE A 85 -11.25 10.04 8.26
CA PHE A 85 -10.13 10.91 7.86
C PHE A 85 -10.47 12.41 7.97
N SER A 86 -11.76 12.77 7.86
CA SER A 86 -12.20 14.17 8.03
C SER A 86 -12.33 14.61 9.49
N CYS A 87 -12.38 13.66 10.44
CA CYS A 87 -12.22 13.95 11.86
C CYS A 87 -10.78 14.39 12.12
N ARG A 88 -10.58 15.71 12.18
CA ARG A 88 -9.37 16.35 12.71
C ARG A 88 -8.91 15.62 13.99
N PRO A 89 -7.62 15.34 14.19
CA PRO A 89 -7.16 14.77 15.45
C PRO A 89 -7.58 15.70 16.60
N PRO A 90 -8.04 15.17 17.74
CA PRO A 90 -8.30 16.00 18.91
C PRO A 90 -7.00 16.72 19.24
N ARG A 91 -7.07 18.06 19.35
CA ARG A 91 -5.96 18.81 19.93
C ARG A 91 -5.74 18.25 21.33
N CYS A 92 -4.62 17.55 21.54
CA CYS A 92 -4.15 17.26 22.89
C CYS A 92 -3.83 18.59 23.57
N THR A 93 -4.76 19.10 24.37
CA THR A 93 -4.42 19.99 25.46
C THR A 93 -3.70 19.15 26.52
N ARG A 94 -2.40 19.38 26.67
CA ARG A 94 -1.66 19.00 27.87
C ARG A 94 -2.20 19.84 29.01
N GLU A 95 -2.86 19.19 29.97
CA GLU A 95 -2.79 19.61 31.38
C GLU A 95 -1.48 19.11 31.99
#